data_AF-A0A4P7LL32-F1
#
_entry.id   AF-A0A4P7LL32-F1
#
_cell.length_a   1.000
_cell.length_b   1.000
_cell.length_c   1.000
_cell.angle_alpha   90.00
_cell.angle_beta   90.00
_cell.angle_gamma   90.00
#
_symmetry.space_group_name_H-M   'P 1'
#
loop_
_entity.id
_entity.type
_entity.pdbx_description
1 polymer ?
#
loop_
_entity_poly.entity_id
_entity_poly.type
_entity_poly.pdbx_seq_one_letter_code
_entity_poly.pdbx_strand_id
1 'polypeptide(L)'
;MKKTLSALIVGAAVAVPSLALAAPGDDIADKYFNKTNPTLTAQERAALAIAKRWEAGSATGIKPVAGSGGAIKFVYGAQQPSIVCAVLQVCDVALQPGEQVNSINLGDTARWTVEPAITGSGATEVQHLIIKPMDVGLETSLVVTTNRRSYHFRLRSHRTEYMPQVSFTYPEEAQAKWDAIQRREKQERTDNTLPATGEYLGDLSFDYELSGSASWKPVRVYNDGRKTIIEMPGTMQQTEAPTLLVVRKEGGLFTDDETVLVNYRVQGNRYIVDTVFDRAILIAGVGSSQDRVTISRRK
;
A
#
# COMPACT_ATOMS: atom_id res chain seq x y z
N MET A 1 -71.33 -11.17 93.35
CA MET A 1 -70.40 -10.09 93.76
C MET A 1 -69.03 -10.69 94.08
N LYS A 2 -68.06 -10.55 93.18
CA LYS A 2 -66.64 -10.21 93.45
C LYS A 2 -65.88 -10.37 92.13
N LYS A 3 -65.33 -9.24 91.69
CA LYS A 3 -64.57 -9.04 90.45
C LYS A 3 -63.12 -9.46 90.72
N THR A 4 -62.50 -10.16 89.79
CA THR A 4 -61.05 -10.15 89.58
C THR A 4 -60.78 -10.15 88.08
N LEU A 5 -60.35 -9.00 87.58
CA LEU A 5 -59.80 -8.82 86.24
C LEU A 5 -58.39 -9.42 86.20
N SER A 6 -58.09 -10.23 85.20
CA SER A 6 -56.72 -10.51 84.76
C SER A 6 -56.65 -10.21 83.27
N ALA A 7 -55.86 -9.20 82.95
CA ALA A 7 -55.62 -8.72 81.59
C ALA A 7 -54.78 -9.75 80.82
N LEU A 8 -55.28 -10.22 79.68
CA LEU A 8 -54.50 -11.00 78.72
C LEU A 8 -54.07 -10.05 77.59
N ILE A 9 -52.76 -9.81 77.50
CA ILE A 9 -52.14 -8.97 76.48
C ILE A 9 -52.17 -9.73 75.15
N VAL A 10 -52.81 -9.12 74.15
CA VAL A 10 -52.82 -9.55 72.75
C VAL A 10 -51.45 -9.20 72.14
N GLY A 11 -50.63 -10.21 71.88
CA GLY A 11 -49.42 -10.07 71.06
C GLY A 11 -49.77 -10.21 69.58
N ALA A 12 -49.90 -9.09 68.87
CA ALA A 12 -50.01 -9.08 67.41
C ALA A 12 -48.62 -9.37 66.81
N ALA A 13 -48.42 -10.59 66.29
CA ALA A 13 -47.23 -10.94 65.52
C ALA A 13 -47.32 -10.27 64.14
N VAL A 14 -46.66 -9.12 63.98
CA VAL A 14 -46.40 -8.51 62.67
C VAL A 14 -45.34 -9.36 61.97
N ALA A 15 -45.76 -10.20 61.02
CA ALA A 15 -44.86 -10.88 60.12
C ALA A 15 -44.24 -9.84 59.16
N VAL A 16 -43.05 -9.35 59.50
CA VAL A 16 -42.22 -8.55 58.59
C VAL A 16 -41.67 -9.52 57.53
N PRO A 17 -41.84 -9.26 56.21
CA PRO A 17 -41.18 -10.06 55.19
C PRO A 17 -39.68 -9.81 55.30
N SER A 18 -38.96 -10.82 55.78
CA SER A 18 -37.50 -10.84 55.76
C SER A 18 -37.06 -10.89 54.29
N LEU A 19 -36.64 -9.73 53.76
CA LEU A 19 -35.77 -9.66 52.60
C LEU A 19 -34.52 -10.49 52.91
N ALA A 20 -34.42 -11.66 52.31
CA ALA A 20 -33.19 -12.44 52.30
C ALA A 20 -32.13 -11.63 51.53
N LEU A 21 -31.31 -10.87 52.26
CA LEU A 21 -30.03 -10.41 51.76
C LEU A 21 -29.23 -11.67 51.43
N ALA A 22 -29.03 -11.93 50.14
CA ALA A 22 -28.05 -12.90 49.69
C ALA A 22 -26.73 -12.54 50.37
N ALA A 23 -26.21 -13.46 51.19
CA ALA A 23 -24.87 -13.33 51.74
C ALA A 23 -23.91 -13.07 50.57
N PRO A 24 -22.92 -12.17 50.72
CA PRO A 24 -21.94 -11.96 49.67
C PRO A 24 -21.22 -13.30 49.50
N GLY A 25 -21.49 -13.97 48.38
CA GLY A 25 -20.71 -15.13 47.99
C GLY A 25 -19.26 -14.67 47.94
N ASP A 26 -18.41 -15.31 48.74
CA ASP A 26 -16.97 -15.20 48.65
C ASP A 26 -16.58 -15.31 47.16
N ASP A 27 -16.29 -14.19 46.52
CA ASP A 27 -15.75 -14.21 45.17
C ASP A 27 -14.43 -14.96 45.29
N ILE A 28 -14.35 -16.14 44.70
CA ILE A 28 -13.14 -16.96 44.70
C ILE A 28 -11.94 -16.13 44.22
N ALA A 29 -12.16 -15.16 43.34
CA ALA A 29 -11.14 -14.20 42.91
C ALA A 29 -10.55 -13.41 44.10
N ASP A 30 -11.38 -12.97 45.06
CA ASP A 30 -10.95 -12.23 46.25
C ASP A 30 -10.10 -13.06 47.21
N LYS A 31 -10.12 -14.40 47.07
CA LYS A 31 -9.25 -15.32 47.83
C LYS A 31 -7.89 -15.52 47.17
N TYR A 32 -7.79 -15.36 45.84
CA TYR A 32 -6.56 -15.58 45.09
C TYR A 32 -5.80 -14.28 44.74
N PHE A 33 -6.49 -13.15 44.64
CA PHE A 33 -5.90 -11.87 44.25
C PHE A 33 -5.80 -10.89 45.42
N ASN A 34 -4.77 -10.04 45.37
CA ASN A 34 -4.64 -8.95 46.33
C ASN A 34 -5.75 -7.90 46.09
N LYS A 35 -6.37 -7.43 47.17
CA LYS A 35 -7.47 -6.46 47.15
C LYS A 35 -7.00 -5.02 46.98
N THR A 36 -5.70 -4.76 47.11
CA THR A 36 -5.12 -3.42 46.92
C THR A 36 -4.38 -3.31 45.60
N ASN A 37 -4.81 -2.34 44.78
CA ASN A 37 -4.11 -1.96 43.57
C ASN A 37 -2.98 -0.97 43.89
N PRO A 38 -1.83 -1.04 43.18
CA PRO A 38 -0.79 -0.03 43.31
C PRO A 38 -1.31 1.34 42.87
N THR A 39 -0.79 2.40 43.51
CA THR A 39 -1.07 3.77 43.10
C THR A 39 -0.28 4.09 41.84
N LEU A 40 -0.97 4.29 40.73
CA LEU A 40 -0.34 4.60 39.45
C LEU A 40 0.29 6.00 39.47
N THR A 41 1.52 6.08 38.99
CA THR A 41 2.23 7.34 38.69
C THR A 41 1.56 8.11 37.55
N ALA A 42 1.91 9.38 37.38
CA ALA A 42 1.39 10.19 36.27
C ALA A 42 1.77 9.59 34.89
N GLN A 43 3.00 9.07 34.76
CA GLN A 43 3.47 8.45 33.52
C GLN A 43 2.70 7.16 33.20
N GLU A 44 2.45 6.29 34.18
CA GLU A 44 1.67 5.07 33.98
C GLU A 44 0.22 5.37 33.59
N ARG A 45 -0.41 6.38 34.21
CA ARG A 45 -1.76 6.81 33.81
C ARG A 45 -1.78 7.34 32.37
N ALA A 46 -0.76 8.09 31.96
CA ALA A 46 -0.65 8.56 30.59
C ALA A 46 -0.47 7.41 29.59
N ALA A 47 0.36 6.41 29.91
CA ALA A 47 0.53 5.21 29.10
C ALA A 47 -0.78 4.41 28.99
N LEU A 48 -1.49 4.20 30.11
CA LEU A 48 -2.80 3.56 30.10
C LEU A 48 -3.85 4.34 29.30
N ALA A 49 -3.78 5.67 29.28
CA ALA A 49 -4.65 6.49 28.45
C ALA A 49 -4.35 6.31 26.95
N ILE A 50 -3.12 5.98 26.55
CA ILE A 50 -2.79 5.60 25.17
C ILE A 50 -3.40 4.23 24.86
N ALA A 51 -3.19 3.24 25.72
CA ALA A 51 -3.75 1.90 25.55
C ALA A 51 -5.29 1.92 25.44
N LYS A 52 -5.97 2.63 26.35
CA LYS A 52 -7.44 2.77 26.32
C LYS A 52 -7.94 3.44 25.04
N ARG A 53 -7.21 4.42 24.49
CA ARG A 53 -7.58 5.05 23.21
C ARG A 53 -7.44 4.07 22.05
N TRP A 54 -6.39 3.26 22.04
CA TRP A 54 -6.20 2.21 21.05
C TRP A 54 -7.31 1.15 21.11
N GLU A 55 -7.66 0.69 22.32
CA GLU A 55 -8.76 -0.25 22.55
C GLU A 55 -10.13 0.35 22.16
N ALA A 56 -10.41 1.60 22.54
CA ALA A 56 -11.63 2.30 22.19
C ALA A 56 -11.76 2.54 20.68
N GLY A 57 -10.61 2.65 19.99
CA GLY A 57 -10.55 2.68 18.53
C GLY A 57 -11.30 1.51 17.90
N SER A 58 -11.35 0.33 18.52
CA SER A 58 -12.13 -0.81 18.02
C SER A 58 -13.66 -0.58 17.94
N ALA A 59 -14.20 0.32 18.76
CA ALA A 59 -15.64 0.60 18.84
C ALA A 59 -16.09 1.68 17.85
N THR A 60 -15.21 2.62 17.49
CA THR A 60 -15.51 3.77 16.61
C THR A 60 -14.58 3.88 15.41
N GLY A 61 -13.72 2.89 15.20
CA GLY A 61 -12.67 2.91 14.18
C GLY A 61 -13.14 2.46 12.81
N ILE A 62 -12.18 2.00 12.01
CA ILE A 62 -12.43 1.58 10.64
C ILE A 62 -13.40 0.39 10.66
N LYS A 63 -14.56 0.55 10.00
CA LYS A 63 -15.53 -0.55 9.92
C LYS A 63 -14.90 -1.73 9.18
N PRO A 64 -15.10 -2.98 9.66
CA PRO A 64 -14.70 -4.14 8.89
C PRO A 64 -15.46 -4.19 7.57
N VAL A 65 -14.82 -4.74 6.55
CA VAL A 65 -15.41 -4.86 5.20
C VAL A 65 -15.69 -6.31 4.87
N ALA A 66 -16.66 -6.56 3.99
CA ALA A 66 -16.93 -7.91 3.52
C ALA A 66 -15.79 -8.40 2.61
N GLY A 67 -15.27 -9.58 2.89
CA GLY A 67 -14.32 -10.33 2.10
C GLY A 67 -15.00 -11.37 1.21
N SER A 68 -14.18 -12.08 0.42
CA SER A 68 -14.63 -13.22 -0.38
C SER A 68 -15.16 -14.33 0.52
N GLY A 69 -16.22 -15.02 0.10
CA GLY A 69 -16.78 -16.15 0.85
C GLY A 69 -17.47 -15.78 2.16
N GLY A 70 -17.78 -14.49 2.39
CA GLY A 70 -18.40 -14.04 3.64
C GLY A 70 -17.42 -13.75 4.77
N ALA A 71 -16.10 -13.79 4.50
CA ALA A 71 -15.08 -13.43 5.47
C ALA A 71 -15.22 -11.97 5.93
N ILE A 72 -14.98 -11.71 7.21
CA ILE A 72 -14.94 -10.35 7.76
C ILE A 72 -13.50 -9.85 7.69
N LYS A 73 -13.26 -8.75 6.98
CA LYS A 73 -11.91 -8.18 6.79
C LYS A 73 -11.67 -6.99 7.71
N PHE A 74 -10.63 -7.07 8.53
CA PHE A 74 -10.08 -5.95 9.27
C PHE A 74 -8.85 -5.38 8.58
N VAL A 75 -8.57 -4.09 8.76
CA VAL A 75 -7.30 -3.49 8.33
C VAL A 75 -6.26 -3.75 9.41
N TYR A 76 -5.19 -4.47 9.08
CA TYR A 76 -4.11 -4.73 10.03
C TYR A 76 -3.45 -3.42 10.47
N GLY A 77 -3.14 -3.30 11.76
CA GLY A 77 -2.46 -2.12 12.33
C GLY A 77 -3.31 -0.86 12.45
N ALA A 78 -4.59 -0.88 12.06
CA ALA A 78 -5.47 0.28 12.21
C ALA A 78 -6.10 0.41 13.60
N GLN A 79 -6.42 -0.73 14.24
CA GLN A 79 -7.05 -0.83 15.55
C GLN A 79 -6.87 -2.25 16.10
N GLN A 80 -7.16 -2.45 17.39
CA GLN A 80 -7.26 -3.80 17.96
C GLN A 80 -8.57 -4.47 17.50
N PRO A 81 -8.54 -5.57 16.71
CA PRO A 81 -9.76 -6.24 16.29
C PRO A 81 -10.44 -6.91 17.48
N SER A 82 -11.75 -6.69 17.63
CA SER A 82 -12.58 -7.46 18.55
C SER A 82 -13.27 -8.59 17.79
N ILE A 83 -12.87 -9.82 18.10
CA ILE A 83 -13.41 -11.03 17.48
C ILE A 83 -14.52 -11.59 18.37
N VAL A 84 -15.72 -11.70 17.81
CA VAL A 84 -16.88 -12.24 18.52
C VAL A 84 -17.04 -13.70 18.12
N CYS A 85 -17.02 -14.59 19.10
CA CYS A 85 -17.21 -16.03 18.93
C CYS A 85 -18.40 -16.52 19.72
N ALA A 86 -19.05 -17.60 19.27
CA ALA A 86 -20.15 -18.20 20.01
C ALA A 86 -19.75 -19.57 20.57
N VAL A 87 -20.33 -19.91 21.71
CA VAL A 87 -20.28 -21.28 22.23
C VAL A 87 -20.90 -22.23 21.20
N LEU A 88 -20.38 -23.46 21.12
CA LEU A 88 -20.77 -24.47 20.12
C LEU A 88 -20.53 -24.06 18.66
N GLN A 89 -19.84 -22.94 18.42
CA GLN A 89 -19.41 -22.49 17.10
C GLN A 89 -17.90 -22.33 17.08
N VAL A 90 -17.34 -22.25 15.87
CA VAL A 90 -15.92 -22.05 15.64
C VAL A 90 -15.71 -20.71 14.94
N CYS A 91 -14.77 -19.93 15.46
CA CYS A 91 -14.23 -18.77 14.75
C CYS A 91 -12.94 -19.18 14.05
N ASP A 92 -12.84 -18.92 12.76
CA ASP A 92 -11.61 -19.03 12.00
C ASP A 92 -10.99 -17.64 11.77
N VAL A 93 -9.74 -17.44 12.15
CA VAL A 93 -8.96 -16.25 11.80
C VAL A 93 -7.83 -16.64 10.84
N ALA A 94 -7.97 -16.26 9.58
CA ALA A 94 -6.97 -16.48 8.54
C ALA A 94 -5.94 -15.34 8.53
N LEU A 95 -4.66 -15.71 8.67
CA LEU A 95 -3.53 -14.79 8.58
C LEU A 95 -3.10 -14.58 7.11
N GLN A 96 -2.03 -13.82 6.89
CA GLN A 96 -1.54 -13.55 5.54
C GLN A 96 -1.00 -14.83 4.89
N PRO A 97 -1.23 -15.05 3.59
CA PRO A 97 -0.53 -16.11 2.87
C PRO A 97 1.01 -15.99 2.99
N GLY A 98 1.67 -17.11 3.30
CA GLY A 98 3.11 -17.21 3.51
C GLY A 98 3.61 -16.66 4.86
N GLU A 99 2.71 -16.41 5.81
CA GLU A 99 3.03 -16.06 7.19
C GLU A 99 3.06 -17.31 8.07
N GLN A 100 4.05 -17.43 8.95
CA GLN A 100 4.21 -18.57 9.86
C GLN A 100 4.04 -18.13 11.30
N VAL A 101 3.20 -18.84 12.05
CA VAL A 101 2.94 -18.57 13.48
C VAL A 101 4.10 -19.11 14.31
N ASN A 102 4.67 -18.24 15.16
CA ASN A 102 5.75 -18.59 16.08
C ASN A 102 5.23 -18.89 17.48
N SER A 103 4.35 -18.05 18.02
CA SER A 103 3.75 -18.27 19.34
C SER A 103 2.36 -17.66 19.47
N ILE A 104 1.54 -18.29 20.31
CA ILE A 104 0.17 -17.91 20.63
C ILE A 104 0.08 -17.73 22.15
N ASN A 105 -0.32 -16.54 22.59
CA ASN A 105 -0.43 -16.18 24.00
C ASN A 105 -1.86 -15.73 24.31
N LEU A 106 -2.58 -16.52 25.08
CA LEU A 106 -3.98 -16.31 25.43
C LEU A 106 -4.11 -15.92 26.91
N GLY A 107 -4.91 -14.89 27.21
CA GLY A 107 -5.10 -14.41 28.59
C GLY A 107 -5.85 -15.40 29.48
N ASP A 108 -6.98 -15.90 29.00
CA ASP A 108 -7.80 -16.91 29.69
C ASP A 108 -7.67 -18.26 28.97
N THR A 109 -6.72 -19.09 29.40
CA THR A 109 -6.50 -20.43 28.85
C THR A 109 -7.44 -21.49 29.43
N ALA A 110 -8.21 -21.16 30.47
CA ALA A 110 -9.11 -22.11 31.13
C ALA A 110 -10.44 -22.23 30.40
N ARG A 111 -10.91 -21.14 29.77
CA ARG A 111 -12.23 -21.07 29.12
C ARG A 111 -12.16 -20.75 27.63
N TRP A 112 -10.96 -20.62 27.08
CA TRP A 112 -10.73 -20.45 25.65
C TRP A 112 -9.69 -21.44 25.15
N THR A 113 -9.92 -21.96 23.96
CA THR A 113 -8.92 -22.75 23.23
C THR A 113 -8.63 -22.10 21.88
N VAL A 114 -7.37 -22.16 21.48
CA VAL A 114 -6.89 -21.66 20.18
C VAL A 114 -6.00 -22.72 19.58
N GLU A 115 -6.39 -23.24 18.42
CA GLU A 115 -5.68 -24.29 17.70
C GLU A 115 -5.20 -23.75 16.36
N PRO A 116 -3.91 -23.88 16.00
CA PRO A 116 -3.44 -23.51 14.66
C PRO A 116 -3.93 -24.54 13.64
N ALA A 117 -4.29 -24.08 12.45
CA ALA A 117 -4.62 -24.90 11.29
C ALA A 117 -3.98 -24.32 10.03
N ILE A 118 -3.83 -25.12 8.97
CA ILE A 118 -3.13 -24.72 7.75
C ILE A 118 -4.01 -25.04 6.54
N THR A 119 -4.10 -24.10 5.60
CA THR A 119 -4.71 -24.31 4.28
C THR A 119 -3.69 -24.02 3.19
N GLY A 120 -3.64 -24.88 2.16
CA GLY A 120 -2.70 -24.74 1.05
C GLY A 120 -1.29 -25.22 1.37
N SER A 121 -0.32 -24.81 0.56
CA SER A 121 1.08 -25.23 0.68
C SER A 121 2.03 -24.22 0.05
N GLY A 122 3.28 -24.16 0.52
CA GLY A 122 4.33 -23.33 -0.07
C GLY A 122 4.07 -21.82 0.10
N ALA A 123 4.31 -21.03 -0.94
CA ALA A 123 4.17 -19.57 -0.87
C ALA A 123 2.72 -19.07 -0.67
N THR A 124 1.72 -19.94 -0.92
CA THR A 124 0.29 -19.64 -0.73
C THR A 124 -0.29 -20.30 0.52
N GLU A 125 0.54 -20.88 1.37
CA GLU A 125 0.11 -21.46 2.65
C GLU A 125 -0.51 -20.37 3.54
N VAL A 126 -1.69 -20.64 4.07
CA VAL A 126 -2.40 -19.75 4.99
C VAL A 126 -2.47 -20.42 6.35
N GLN A 127 -1.98 -19.72 7.37
CA GLN A 127 -2.13 -20.12 8.77
C GLN A 127 -3.46 -19.60 9.29
N HIS A 128 -4.24 -20.49 9.90
CA HIS A 128 -5.54 -20.25 10.50
C HIS A 128 -5.45 -20.39 12.02
N LEU A 129 -6.19 -19.57 12.74
CA LEU A 129 -6.36 -19.68 14.19
C LEU A 129 -7.81 -20.06 14.47
N ILE A 130 -8.00 -21.28 14.95
CA ILE A 130 -9.30 -21.84 15.28
C ILE A 130 -9.60 -21.52 16.74
N ILE A 131 -10.53 -20.61 16.98
CA ILE A 131 -10.84 -20.07 18.31
C ILE A 131 -12.18 -20.62 18.78
N LYS A 132 -12.20 -21.20 19.99
CA LYS A 132 -13.40 -21.78 20.61
C LYS A 132 -13.57 -21.28 22.06
N PRO A 133 -14.67 -20.58 22.38
CA PRO A 133 -15.02 -20.26 23.75
C PRO A 133 -15.77 -21.42 24.43
N MET A 134 -15.56 -21.59 25.74
CA MET A 134 -16.24 -22.63 26.54
C MET A 134 -17.47 -22.11 27.27
N ASP A 135 -17.61 -20.79 27.42
CA ASP A 135 -18.75 -20.15 28.10
C ASP A 135 -19.12 -18.83 27.42
N VAL A 136 -20.28 -18.28 27.75
CA VAL A 136 -20.82 -17.01 27.22
C VAL A 136 -20.41 -15.82 28.09
N GLY A 137 -20.34 -14.63 27.49
CA GLY A 137 -20.03 -13.40 28.24
C GLY A 137 -18.57 -13.30 28.71
N LEU A 138 -17.67 -14.11 28.12
CA LEU A 138 -16.25 -14.06 28.36
C LEU A 138 -15.61 -12.95 27.55
N GLU A 139 -14.57 -12.34 28.12
CA GLU A 139 -13.73 -11.37 27.44
C GLU A 139 -12.27 -11.62 27.81
N THR A 140 -11.40 -11.74 26.83
CA THR A 140 -9.96 -11.95 27.04
C THR A 140 -9.13 -11.35 25.90
N SER A 141 -7.82 -11.21 26.12
CA SER A 141 -6.85 -10.87 25.09
C SER A 141 -6.22 -12.11 24.46
N LEU A 142 -5.87 -12.02 23.18
CA LEU A 142 -5.06 -13.00 22.45
C LEU A 142 -3.94 -12.26 21.71
N VAL A 143 -2.70 -12.70 21.87
CA VAL A 143 -1.53 -12.19 21.16
C VAL A 143 -0.91 -13.30 20.34
N VAL A 144 -0.76 -13.06 19.04
CA VAL A 144 -0.16 -14.02 18.11
C VAL A 144 1.05 -13.39 17.45
N THR A 145 2.19 -14.05 17.55
CA THR A 145 3.44 -13.59 16.93
C THR A 145 3.78 -14.50 15.76
N THR A 146 4.26 -13.90 14.68
CA THR A 146 4.60 -14.60 13.44
C THR A 146 6.00 -14.22 12.98
N ASN A 147 6.44 -14.82 11.87
CA ASN A 147 7.68 -14.43 11.19
C ASN A 147 7.64 -13.02 10.56
N ARG A 148 6.47 -12.38 10.46
CA ARG A 148 6.31 -11.05 9.84
C ARG A 148 5.88 -9.97 10.82
N ARG A 149 5.03 -10.29 11.79
CA ARG A 149 4.34 -9.29 12.62
C ARG A 149 3.71 -9.89 13.88
N SER A 150 3.11 -9.03 14.69
CA SER A 150 2.38 -9.41 15.90
C SER A 150 0.95 -8.93 15.84
N TYR A 151 0.01 -9.82 16.11
CA TYR A 151 -1.40 -9.53 16.18
C TYR A 151 -1.85 -9.45 17.64
N HIS A 152 -2.68 -8.44 17.93
CA HIS A 152 -3.31 -8.27 19.23
C HIS A 152 -4.83 -8.28 19.01
N PHE A 153 -5.50 -9.27 19.58
CA PHE A 153 -6.95 -9.44 19.47
C PHE A 153 -7.61 -9.28 20.83
N ARG A 154 -8.84 -8.78 20.79
CA ARG A 154 -9.79 -8.88 21.90
C ARG A 154 -10.82 -9.94 21.53
N LEU A 155 -10.93 -10.98 22.34
CA LEU A 155 -11.90 -12.05 22.14
C LEU A 155 -13.12 -11.80 23.02
N ARG A 156 -14.31 -11.96 22.45
CA ARG A 156 -15.59 -11.86 23.16
C ARG A 156 -16.41 -13.11 22.87
N SER A 157 -16.98 -13.73 23.90
CA SER A 157 -17.92 -14.82 23.69
C SER A 157 -19.38 -14.37 23.77
N HIS A 158 -20.18 -14.85 22.83
CA HIS A 158 -21.61 -14.63 22.75
C HIS A 158 -22.35 -15.97 22.79
N ARG A 159 -23.66 -15.93 23.01
CA ARG A 159 -24.48 -17.15 23.02
C ARG A 159 -24.74 -17.69 21.62
N THR A 160 -24.95 -16.80 20.64
CA THR A 160 -25.43 -17.17 19.30
C THR A 160 -24.74 -16.45 18.15
N GLU A 161 -24.05 -15.35 18.42
CA GLU A 161 -23.51 -14.45 17.39
C GLU A 161 -22.02 -14.72 17.29
N TYR A 162 -21.51 -14.88 16.08
CA TYR A 162 -20.10 -15.18 15.88
C TYR A 162 -19.62 -14.73 14.51
N MET A 163 -18.32 -14.58 14.40
CA MET A 163 -17.63 -14.31 13.14
C MET A 163 -17.06 -15.64 12.63
N PRO A 164 -17.70 -16.29 11.64
CA PRO A 164 -17.28 -17.61 11.18
C PRO A 164 -15.89 -17.59 10.55
N GLN A 165 -15.58 -16.52 9.81
CA GLN A 165 -14.30 -16.36 9.14
C GLN A 165 -13.85 -14.90 9.21
N VAL A 166 -12.63 -14.68 9.70
CA VAL A 166 -12.00 -13.37 9.83
C VAL A 166 -10.70 -13.38 9.04
N SER A 167 -10.40 -12.27 8.37
CA SER A 167 -9.15 -12.07 7.64
C SER A 167 -8.70 -10.62 7.71
N PHE A 168 -7.52 -10.34 7.18
CA PHE A 168 -6.93 -9.00 7.22
C PHE A 168 -6.60 -8.47 5.84
N THR A 169 -6.67 -7.14 5.73
CA THR A 169 -6.07 -6.39 4.62
C THR A 169 -4.79 -5.73 5.13
N TYR A 170 -3.74 -5.80 4.30
CA TYR A 170 -2.38 -5.36 4.63
C TYR A 170 -1.99 -4.17 3.73
N PRO A 171 -2.15 -2.92 4.21
CA PRO A 171 -1.82 -1.74 3.41
C PRO A 171 -0.36 -1.70 2.96
N GLU A 172 0.56 -2.27 3.74
CA GLU A 172 1.99 -2.32 3.43
C GLU A 172 2.30 -3.11 2.15
N GLU A 173 1.51 -4.14 1.82
CA GLU A 173 1.71 -4.89 0.57
C GLU A 173 1.32 -4.08 -0.66
N ALA A 174 0.27 -3.28 -0.55
CA ALA A 174 -0.16 -2.43 -1.65
C ALA A 174 0.96 -1.42 -1.98
N GLN A 175 1.55 -0.80 -0.95
CA GLN A 175 2.69 0.10 -1.12
C GLN A 175 3.90 -0.61 -1.71
N ALA A 176 4.27 -1.78 -1.18
CA ALA A 176 5.43 -2.54 -1.68
C ALA A 176 5.26 -2.96 -3.16
N LYS A 177 4.05 -3.32 -3.58
CA LYS A 177 3.74 -3.63 -4.99
C LYS A 177 3.86 -2.39 -5.87
N TRP A 178 3.34 -1.25 -5.44
CA TRP A 178 3.51 0.02 -6.15
C TRP A 178 4.97 0.41 -6.31
N ASP A 179 5.75 0.32 -5.23
CA ASP A 179 7.18 0.62 -5.26
C ASP A 179 7.93 -0.34 -6.19
N ALA A 180 7.56 -1.62 -6.24
CA ALA A 180 8.14 -2.59 -7.15
C ALA A 180 7.84 -2.28 -8.63
N ILE A 181 6.60 -1.87 -8.94
CA ILE A 181 6.21 -1.43 -10.28
C ILE A 181 7.02 -0.19 -10.68
N GLN A 182 7.09 0.82 -9.81
CA GLN A 182 7.85 2.04 -10.07
C GLN A 182 9.35 1.78 -10.25
N ARG A 183 9.92 0.86 -9.46
CA ARG A 183 11.32 0.42 -9.65
C ARG A 183 11.52 -0.24 -11.01
N ARG A 184 10.63 -1.13 -11.43
CA ARG A 184 10.69 -1.78 -12.74
C ARG A 184 10.59 -0.78 -13.87
N GLU A 185 9.62 0.13 -13.83
CA GLU A 185 9.45 1.18 -14.85
C GLU A 185 10.68 2.09 -14.93
N LYS A 186 11.25 2.47 -13.78
CA LYS A 186 12.48 3.28 -13.75
C LYS A 186 13.68 2.51 -14.32
N GLN A 187 13.79 1.22 -14.02
CA GLN A 187 14.85 0.38 -14.56
C GLN A 187 14.71 0.22 -16.08
N GLU A 188 13.52 -0.15 -16.57
CA GLU A 188 13.22 -0.22 -18.01
C GLU A 188 13.50 1.11 -18.71
N ARG A 189 13.18 2.24 -18.08
CA ARG A 189 13.50 3.56 -18.63
C ARG A 189 14.99 3.82 -18.69
N THR A 190 15.74 3.42 -17.66
CA THR A 190 17.20 3.55 -17.61
C THR A 190 17.87 2.68 -18.67
N ASP A 191 17.45 1.42 -18.79
CA ASP A 191 17.99 0.45 -19.76
C ASP A 191 17.73 0.89 -21.20
N ASN A 192 16.57 1.52 -21.44
CA ASN A 192 16.21 2.10 -22.73
C ASN A 192 16.67 3.57 -22.89
N THR A 193 17.55 4.08 -22.03
CA THR A 193 18.17 5.40 -22.23
C THR A 193 19.59 5.22 -22.72
N LEU A 194 19.94 5.86 -23.83
CA LEU A 194 21.29 5.81 -24.38
C LEU A 194 22.30 6.38 -23.36
N PRO A 195 23.26 5.59 -22.84
CA PRO A 195 24.16 6.05 -21.76
C PRO A 195 25.02 7.25 -22.14
N ALA A 196 25.41 7.35 -23.42
CA ALA A 196 26.28 8.41 -23.93
C ALA A 196 25.57 9.76 -24.07
N THR A 197 24.26 9.77 -24.28
CA THR A 197 23.53 10.97 -24.72
C THR A 197 22.25 11.26 -23.95
N GLY A 198 21.82 10.34 -23.08
CA GLY A 198 20.65 10.51 -22.22
C GLY A 198 19.32 10.51 -22.96
N GLU A 199 19.29 10.08 -24.23
CA GLU A 199 18.06 9.96 -25.01
C GLU A 199 17.33 8.67 -24.69
N TYR A 200 16.05 8.78 -24.32
CA TYR A 200 15.18 7.63 -24.11
C TYR A 200 14.70 7.09 -25.47
N LEU A 201 15.02 5.82 -25.74
CA LEU A 201 14.73 5.14 -27.01
C LEU A 201 13.24 5.09 -27.34
N GLY A 202 12.36 5.07 -26.33
CA GLY A 202 10.91 4.99 -26.52
C GLY A 202 10.27 6.24 -27.13
N ASP A 203 10.95 7.40 -27.08
CA ASP A 203 10.44 8.66 -27.61
C ASP A 203 11.06 9.03 -28.97
N LEU A 204 11.92 8.17 -29.54
CA LEU A 204 12.63 8.48 -30.77
C LEU A 204 11.78 8.21 -32.03
N SER A 205 11.56 9.24 -32.83
CA SER A 205 10.97 9.16 -34.17
C SER A 205 12.06 9.28 -35.23
N PHE A 206 12.15 8.27 -36.11
CA PHE A 206 13.12 8.17 -37.21
C PHE A 206 12.50 8.55 -38.57
N ASP A 207 11.37 9.24 -38.56
CA ASP A 207 10.54 9.50 -39.74
C ASP A 207 11.10 10.67 -40.56
N TYR A 208 12.36 10.56 -40.99
CA TYR A 208 13.03 11.55 -41.83
C TYR A 208 13.57 10.90 -43.09
N GLU A 209 13.54 11.68 -44.16
CA GLU A 209 14.05 11.34 -45.47
C GLU A 209 15.20 12.28 -45.84
N LEU A 210 16.21 11.71 -46.49
CA LEU A 210 17.46 12.39 -46.84
C LEU A 210 17.66 12.41 -48.36
N SER A 211 17.56 13.59 -48.96
CA SER A 211 17.79 13.82 -50.38
C SER A 211 19.11 14.57 -50.62
N GLY A 212 19.84 14.20 -51.68
CA GLY A 212 21.19 14.71 -51.99
C GLY A 212 22.25 13.60 -52.03
N SER A 213 23.40 13.92 -52.62
CA SER A 213 24.48 12.98 -52.95
C SER A 213 25.87 13.38 -52.42
N ALA A 214 25.93 14.34 -51.50
CA ALA A 214 27.20 14.78 -50.92
C ALA A 214 27.90 13.65 -50.14
N SER A 215 29.23 13.64 -50.13
CA SER A 215 30.03 12.64 -49.40
C SER A 215 29.81 12.69 -47.88
N TRP A 216 29.43 13.85 -47.37
CA TRP A 216 29.13 14.11 -45.95
C TRP A 216 27.64 13.93 -45.61
N LYS A 217 26.82 13.36 -46.51
CA LYS A 217 25.38 13.12 -46.27
C LYS A 217 25.16 12.42 -44.91
N PRO A 218 24.20 12.89 -44.07
CA PRO A 218 23.90 12.26 -42.79
C PRO A 218 23.59 10.77 -42.94
N VAL A 219 23.99 9.99 -41.96
CA VAL A 219 23.67 8.56 -41.89
C VAL A 219 22.25 8.36 -41.38
N ARG A 220 21.82 9.19 -40.42
CA ARG A 220 20.52 9.07 -39.78
C ARG A 220 20.05 10.40 -39.21
N VAL A 221 18.73 10.62 -39.21
CA VAL A 221 18.08 11.74 -38.52
C VAL A 221 16.93 11.20 -37.69
N TYR A 222 16.81 11.68 -36.48
CA TYR A 222 15.72 11.34 -35.56
C TYR A 222 15.44 12.49 -34.61
N ASN A 223 14.24 12.51 -34.04
CA ASN A 223 13.88 13.45 -32.99
C ASN A 223 13.34 12.71 -31.76
N ASP A 224 13.44 13.33 -30.59
CA ASP A 224 12.88 12.83 -29.33
C ASP A 224 11.61 13.60 -28.90
N GLY A 225 10.94 14.25 -29.86
CA GLY A 225 9.83 15.17 -29.61
C GLY A 225 10.24 16.56 -29.11
N ARG A 226 11.50 16.81 -28.73
CA ARG A 226 11.99 18.12 -28.28
C ARG A 226 13.14 18.65 -29.13
N LYS A 227 14.10 17.80 -29.44
CA LYS A 227 15.29 18.08 -30.25
C LYS A 227 15.36 17.13 -31.44
N THR A 228 15.95 17.61 -32.53
CA THR A 228 16.30 16.78 -33.70
C THR A 228 17.80 16.53 -33.69
N ILE A 229 18.17 15.27 -33.84
CA ILE A 229 19.55 14.81 -33.91
C ILE A 229 19.82 14.39 -35.35
N ILE A 230 20.85 14.99 -35.95
CA ILE A 230 21.37 14.63 -37.27
C ILE A 230 22.73 13.97 -37.04
N GLU A 231 22.83 12.68 -37.36
CA GLU A 231 24.04 11.87 -37.21
C GLU A 231 24.82 11.85 -38.52
N MET A 232 25.98 12.48 -38.53
CA MET A 232 26.87 12.58 -39.69
C MET A 232 27.78 11.35 -39.79
N PRO A 233 28.33 11.03 -40.97
CA PRO A 233 29.34 9.98 -41.09
C PRO A 233 30.59 10.33 -40.27
N GLY A 234 31.26 9.34 -39.70
CA GLY A 234 32.45 9.56 -38.86
C GLY A 234 33.60 10.28 -39.58
N THR A 235 33.66 10.16 -40.91
CA THR A 235 34.60 10.87 -41.78
C THR A 235 34.45 12.39 -41.75
N MET A 236 33.29 12.90 -41.33
CA MET A 236 33.01 14.34 -41.25
C MET A 236 33.93 15.07 -40.27
N GLN A 237 34.51 14.38 -39.28
CA GLN A 237 35.46 14.98 -38.35
C GLN A 237 36.75 15.51 -39.03
N GLN A 238 37.01 15.06 -40.27
CA GLN A 238 38.21 15.44 -41.04
C GLN A 238 37.92 16.47 -42.14
N THR A 239 36.65 16.86 -42.32
CA THR A 239 36.20 17.78 -43.38
C THR A 239 35.47 18.98 -42.79
N GLU A 240 35.25 20.03 -43.59
CA GLU A 240 34.47 21.19 -43.15
C GLU A 240 33.03 20.81 -42.79
N ALA A 241 32.51 21.44 -41.74
CA ALA A 241 31.19 21.19 -41.19
C ALA A 241 30.10 21.90 -41.99
N PRO A 242 29.11 21.20 -42.57
CA PRO A 242 28.02 21.85 -43.29
C PRO A 242 27.19 22.74 -42.37
N THR A 243 26.77 23.89 -42.89
CA THR A 243 25.85 24.80 -42.20
C THR A 243 24.43 24.26 -42.28
N LEU A 244 23.74 24.21 -41.13
CA LEU A 244 22.34 23.79 -41.04
C LEU A 244 21.39 24.99 -41.12
N LEU A 245 20.42 24.91 -42.02
CA LEU A 245 19.34 25.88 -42.18
C LEU A 245 17.99 25.17 -42.08
N VAL A 246 17.07 25.68 -41.26
CA VAL A 246 15.71 25.12 -41.15
C VAL A 246 14.77 25.89 -42.08
N VAL A 247 13.95 25.18 -42.84
CA VAL A 247 12.94 25.79 -43.72
C VAL A 247 11.70 26.10 -42.87
N ARG A 248 11.37 27.39 -42.72
CA ARG A 248 10.17 27.84 -41.99
C ARG A 248 8.94 27.86 -42.89
N LYS A 249 9.14 28.22 -44.15
CA LYS A 249 8.09 28.29 -45.16
C LYS A 249 8.65 27.74 -46.47
N GLU A 250 7.98 26.71 -46.98
CA GLU A 250 8.31 26.12 -48.27
C GLU A 250 7.92 27.11 -49.38
N GLY A 251 8.84 27.34 -50.30
CA GLY A 251 8.66 28.19 -51.47
C GLY A 251 7.66 27.60 -52.45
N GLY A 252 6.87 28.45 -53.09
CA GLY A 252 6.04 28.07 -54.23
C GLY A 252 6.83 28.06 -55.55
N LEU A 253 6.12 27.85 -56.66
CA LEU A 253 6.69 27.75 -58.02
C LEU A 253 7.55 28.95 -58.46
N PHE A 254 7.45 30.09 -57.76
CA PHE A 254 8.08 31.36 -58.12
C PHE A 254 8.79 32.04 -56.93
N THR A 255 8.96 31.35 -55.80
CA THR A 255 9.55 31.94 -54.59
C THR A 255 10.47 30.93 -53.93
N ASP A 256 11.64 31.38 -53.49
CA ASP A 256 12.59 30.53 -52.76
C ASP A 256 12.07 30.16 -51.36
N ASP A 257 12.61 29.06 -50.83
CA ASP A 257 12.36 28.62 -49.45
C ASP A 257 12.81 29.68 -48.44
N GLU A 258 11.99 29.95 -47.43
CA GLU A 258 12.38 30.80 -46.30
C GLU A 258 13.20 29.97 -45.31
N THR A 259 14.53 30.08 -45.43
CA THR A 259 15.48 29.36 -44.57
C THR A 259 15.97 30.24 -43.42
N VAL A 260 15.99 29.68 -42.21
CA VAL A 260 16.45 30.38 -41.00
C VAL A 260 17.55 29.57 -40.33
N LEU A 261 18.62 30.26 -39.90
CA LEU A 261 19.64 29.66 -39.05
C LEU A 261 19.05 29.41 -37.66
N VAL A 262 19.16 28.17 -37.19
CA VAL A 262 18.69 27.78 -35.85
C VAL A 262 19.88 27.53 -34.94
N ASN A 263 19.64 27.62 -33.63
CA ASN A 263 20.66 27.21 -32.67
C ASN A 263 20.81 25.68 -32.71
N TYR A 264 22.04 25.23 -32.92
CA TYR A 264 22.41 23.83 -32.84
C TYR A 264 23.78 23.70 -32.19
N ARG A 265 24.03 22.53 -31.60
CA ARG A 265 25.33 22.16 -31.04
C ARG A 265 25.87 20.95 -31.78
N VAL A 266 27.18 20.91 -31.97
CA VAL A 266 27.88 19.75 -32.55
C VAL A 266 28.55 18.98 -31.42
N GLN A 267 28.23 17.70 -31.28
CA GLN A 267 28.83 16.79 -30.30
C GLN A 267 29.36 15.55 -31.03
N GLY A 268 30.68 15.45 -31.18
CA GLY A 268 31.28 14.43 -32.04
C GLY A 268 30.84 14.62 -33.50
N ASN A 269 30.23 13.60 -34.09
CA ASN A 269 29.64 13.62 -35.44
C ASN A 269 28.13 13.96 -35.44
N ARG A 270 27.56 14.46 -34.34
CA ARG A 270 26.11 14.68 -34.22
C ARG A 270 25.80 16.17 -34.13
N TYR A 271 24.87 16.64 -34.95
CA TYR A 271 24.26 17.96 -34.82
C TYR A 271 22.99 17.78 -33.99
N ILE A 272 22.91 18.47 -32.88
CA ILE A 272 21.77 18.47 -31.98
C ILE A 272 21.09 19.82 -32.10
N VAL A 273 19.87 19.80 -32.62
CA VAL A 273 19.05 20.97 -32.90
C VAL A 273 17.95 21.02 -31.85
N ASP A 274 17.84 22.12 -31.10
CA ASP A 274 16.88 22.23 -29.99
C ASP A 274 15.42 22.48 -30.44
N THR A 275 15.05 21.95 -31.63
CA THR A 275 13.70 22.00 -32.16
C THR A 275 13.42 20.79 -33.06
N VAL A 276 12.14 20.40 -33.15
CA VAL A 276 11.65 19.44 -34.13
C VAL A 276 11.18 20.19 -35.37
N PHE A 277 11.86 19.97 -36.49
CA PHE A 277 11.53 20.61 -37.77
C PHE A 277 10.95 19.60 -38.77
N ASP A 278 10.17 20.10 -39.71
CA ASP A 278 9.63 19.30 -40.81
C ASP A 278 10.56 19.28 -42.03
N ARG A 279 11.31 20.36 -42.27
CA ARG A 279 12.31 20.39 -43.34
C ARG A 279 13.53 21.23 -42.95
N ALA A 280 14.72 20.74 -43.29
CA ALA A 280 15.99 21.44 -43.12
C ALA A 280 16.95 21.15 -44.28
N ILE A 281 17.94 22.00 -44.44
CA ILE A 281 18.94 21.95 -45.50
C ILE A 281 20.32 22.06 -44.86
N LEU A 282 21.20 21.14 -45.23
CA LEU A 282 22.63 21.19 -44.94
C LEU A 282 23.36 21.66 -46.20
N ILE A 283 24.28 22.62 -46.03
CA ILE A 283 25.01 23.25 -47.12
C ILE A 283 26.50 23.30 -46.78
N ALA A 284 27.36 22.89 -47.72
CA ALA A 284 28.80 23.09 -47.65
C ALA A 284 29.33 23.66 -48.98
N GLY A 285 30.32 24.55 -48.91
CA GLY A 285 30.87 25.25 -50.08
C GLY A 285 30.05 26.44 -50.55
N VAL A 286 30.54 27.12 -51.60
CA VAL A 286 29.97 28.34 -52.17
C VAL A 286 29.93 28.28 -53.70
N GLY A 287 29.03 29.06 -54.33
CA GLY A 287 28.96 29.18 -55.78
C GLY A 287 28.56 27.86 -56.48
N SER A 288 29.19 27.56 -57.62
CA SER A 288 28.87 26.38 -58.44
C SER A 288 29.30 25.05 -57.82
N SER A 289 30.11 25.06 -56.76
CA SER A 289 30.58 23.87 -56.02
C SER A 289 29.86 23.70 -54.68
N GLN A 290 28.69 24.31 -54.51
CA GLN A 290 27.89 24.14 -53.29
C GLN A 290 27.19 22.78 -53.29
N ASP A 291 27.53 21.96 -52.30
CA ASP A 291 26.82 20.72 -52.03
C ASP A 291 25.63 20.97 -51.12
N ARG A 292 24.50 20.30 -51.41
CA ARG A 292 23.24 20.44 -50.68
C ARG A 292 22.66 19.08 -50.32
N VAL A 293 22.26 18.94 -49.06
CA VAL A 293 21.46 17.80 -48.58
C VAL A 293 20.19 18.33 -47.93
N THR A 294 19.03 17.82 -48.35
CA THR A 294 17.73 18.18 -47.80
C THR A 294 17.23 17.07 -46.89
N ILE A 295 16.76 17.46 -45.71
CA ILE A 295 16.16 16.60 -44.68
C ILE A 295 14.68 16.95 -44.64
N SER A 296 13.80 15.97 -44.82
CA SER A 296 12.35 16.17 -44.75
C SER A 296 11.68 15.11 -43.89
N ARG A 297 10.83 15.54 -42.96
CA ARG A 297 10.03 14.63 -42.13
C ARG A 297 8.95 13.96 -42.98
N ARG A 298 8.82 12.65 -42.87
CA ARG A 298 7.72 11.90 -43.50
C ARG A 298 6.42 12.22 -42.77
N LYS A 299 5.36 12.46 -43.53
CA LYS A 299 4.01 12.67 -43.01
C LYS A 299 3.34 11.34 -42.67
#